data_AF-A0A2R6XXL4-F1
#
_entry.id   AF-A0A2R6XXL4-F1
#
_cell.length_a   1.000
_cell.length_b   1.000
_cell.length_c   1.000
_cell.angle_alpha   90.00
_cell.angle_beta   90.00
_cell.angle_gamma   90.00
#
_symmetry.space_group_name_H-M   'P 1'
#
loop_
_entity.id
_entity.type
_entity.pdbx_description
1 polymer ?
#
loop_
_entity_poly.entity_id
_entity_poly.type
_entity_poly.pdbx_seq_one_letter_code
_entity_poly.pdbx_strand_id
1 'polypeptide(L)'
;MALKEHVFMRLIQHFMRVTGDFYISIGDLTNEGTRDELEQMYSWLSHLEGRFIHVLGNHDTLTLPKKELMSIMTGSPMSGSPERVIETELARIIILDTTKERSWYDWGGTLTADSLDWLEEMVHTTERRRAVFVFAHHPVYLTTARSNKRMQAIDPALSLRNILGKRPGLNVFFSGHNHVHSIVREDAWYHVQTAAVLDTLTYRLIEWDGLHFSIKLVPAGPASLFHDILRFSRHIRGFSLVGKNRLALGAWWDTFLMVEHEVERSILSLNTVSASTRLADALAAEFESTMTDDQRAVSVAFDSLRMG
;
A
#
# COMPACT_ATOMS: atom_id res chain seq x y z
N MET A 1 5.16 15.44 22.34
CA MET A 1 5.06 14.72 21.05
C MET A 1 4.11 15.51 20.16
N ALA A 2 4.54 15.86 18.95
CA ALA A 2 3.68 16.56 18.00
C ALA A 2 2.54 15.63 17.52
N LEU A 3 1.38 16.20 17.16
CA LEU A 3 0.21 15.41 16.73
C LEU A 3 0.52 14.44 15.58
N LYS A 4 1.34 14.89 14.61
CA LYS A 4 1.84 14.09 13.48
C LYS A 4 2.55 12.82 13.97
N GLU A 5 3.50 12.97 14.89
CA GLU A 5 4.29 11.87 15.44
C GLU A 5 3.39 10.88 16.21
N HIS A 6 2.44 11.40 16.99
CA HIS A 6 1.49 10.57 17.72
C HIS A 6 0.69 9.68 16.76
N VAL A 7 0.21 10.24 15.64
CA VAL A 7 -0.56 9.49 14.66
C VAL A 7 0.28 8.40 14.00
N PHE A 8 1.49 8.72 13.52
CA PHE A 8 2.37 7.73 12.89
C PHE A 8 2.72 6.59 13.84
N MET A 9 3.07 6.88 15.09
CA MET A 9 3.32 5.84 16.09
C MET A 9 2.09 4.95 16.30
N ARG A 10 0.89 5.51 16.37
CA ARG A 10 -0.35 4.73 16.51
C ARG A 10 -0.62 3.87 15.29
N LEU A 11 -0.36 4.36 14.08
CA LEU A 11 -0.48 3.57 12.84
C LEU A 11 0.48 2.38 12.85
N ILE A 12 1.76 2.62 13.17
CA ILE A 12 2.78 1.56 13.25
C ILE A 12 2.40 0.53 14.32
N GLN A 13 1.93 0.98 15.49
CA GLN A 13 1.47 0.07 16.56
C GLN A 13 0.31 -0.83 16.11
N HIS A 14 -0.65 -0.33 15.33
CA HIS A 14 -1.73 -1.17 14.79
C HIS A 14 -1.23 -2.11 13.70
N PHE A 15 -0.36 -1.63 12.82
CA PHE A 15 0.25 -2.44 11.77
C PHE A 15 0.99 -3.65 12.35
N MET A 16 1.68 -3.48 13.49
CA MET A 16 2.39 -4.54 14.20
C MET A 16 1.49 -5.52 14.98
N ARG A 17 0.18 -5.29 15.10
CA ARG A 17 -0.73 -6.24 15.78
C ARG A 17 -1.00 -7.49 14.96
N VAL A 18 -0.90 -7.37 13.64
CA VAL A 18 -1.01 -8.52 12.74
C VAL A 18 0.40 -9.04 12.49
N THR A 19 0.63 -10.32 12.80
CA THR A 19 1.93 -10.95 12.57
C THR A 19 2.11 -11.24 11.09
N GLY A 20 3.24 -10.81 10.53
CA GLY A 20 3.69 -11.17 9.19
C GLY A 20 5.18 -11.52 9.15
N ASP A 21 5.57 -12.28 8.13
CA ASP A 21 6.98 -12.57 7.83
C ASP A 21 7.72 -11.30 7.43
N PHE A 22 7.05 -10.43 6.66
CA PHE A 22 7.56 -9.14 6.21
C PHE A 22 6.55 -8.02 6.45
N TYR A 23 7.07 -6.84 6.77
CA TYR A 23 6.31 -5.60 6.92
C TYR A 23 6.80 -4.61 5.87
N ILE A 24 5.98 -4.31 4.87
CA ILE A 24 6.42 -3.60 3.66
C ILE A 24 5.81 -2.20 3.61
N SER A 25 6.66 -1.17 3.58
CA SER A 25 6.27 0.16 3.11
C SER A 25 6.50 0.26 1.61
N ILE A 26 5.46 0.61 0.84
CA ILE A 26 5.51 0.71 -0.63
C ILE A 26 5.89 2.13 -1.11
N GLY A 27 6.80 2.77 -0.38
CA GLY A 27 7.28 4.13 -0.63
C GLY A 27 6.49 5.23 0.05
N ASP A 28 7.08 6.42 0.01
CA ASP A 28 6.64 7.64 0.70
C ASP A 28 6.48 7.39 2.21
N LEU A 29 7.48 6.71 2.80
CA LEU A 29 7.56 6.53 4.25
C LEU A 29 7.75 7.88 4.95
N THR A 30 8.42 8.80 4.28
CA THR A 30 8.69 10.18 4.70
C THR A 30 8.08 11.19 3.72
N ASN A 31 7.96 12.46 4.12
CA ASN A 31 7.35 13.48 3.27
C ASN A 31 8.37 14.24 2.43
N GLU A 32 9.57 14.50 2.96
CA GLU A 32 10.62 15.24 2.24
C GLU A 32 11.92 14.44 2.16
N GLY A 33 11.96 13.20 2.66
CA GLY A 33 13.14 12.35 2.58
C GLY A 33 14.32 12.86 3.39
N THR A 34 14.06 13.72 4.38
CA THR A 34 15.13 14.32 5.20
C THR A 34 15.73 13.28 6.14
N ARG A 35 16.98 13.52 6.55
CA ARG A 35 17.66 12.67 7.54
C ARG A 35 16.83 12.50 8.81
N ASP A 36 16.33 13.59 9.36
CA ASP A 36 15.54 13.58 10.61
C ASP A 36 14.25 12.78 10.46
N GLU A 37 13.54 12.91 9.33
CA GLU A 37 12.33 12.10 9.08
C GLU A 37 12.65 10.61 8.99
N LEU A 38 13.73 10.26 8.30
CA LEU A 38 14.15 8.86 8.16
C LEU A 38 14.60 8.28 9.50
N GLU A 39 15.51 8.95 10.21
CA GLU A 39 16.01 8.51 11.52
C GLU A 39 14.85 8.36 12.52
N GLN A 40 13.90 9.31 12.52
CA GLN A 40 12.69 9.21 13.34
C GLN A 40 11.84 7.99 12.96
N MET A 41 11.54 7.78 11.68
CA MET A 41 10.75 6.63 11.23
C MET A 41 11.42 5.30 11.56
N TYR A 42 12.73 5.17 11.31
CA TYR A 42 13.48 3.96 11.64
C TYR A 42 13.56 3.72 13.15
N SER A 43 13.58 4.77 13.98
CA SER A 43 13.52 4.60 15.44
C SER A 43 12.21 3.91 15.87
N TRP A 44 11.07 4.27 15.26
CA TRP A 44 9.76 3.66 15.55
C TRP A 44 9.62 2.25 14.97
N LEU A 45 10.34 1.96 13.89
CA LEU A 45 10.31 0.67 13.19
C LEU A 45 11.40 -0.30 13.68
N SER A 46 12.22 0.10 14.64
CA SER A 46 13.32 -0.71 15.19
C SER A 46 12.88 -2.10 15.69
N HIS A 47 11.65 -2.24 16.20
CA HIS A 47 11.09 -3.54 16.61
C HIS A 47 10.85 -4.53 15.44
N LEU A 48 10.88 -4.04 14.21
CA LEU A 48 10.71 -4.81 12.98
C LEU A 48 12.05 -5.07 12.27
N GLU A 49 13.17 -4.86 12.95
CA GLU A 49 14.51 -5.09 12.43
C GLU A 49 14.61 -6.49 11.79
N GLY A 50 15.09 -6.54 10.54
CA GLY A 50 15.20 -7.77 9.74
C GLY A 50 13.92 -8.24 9.05
N ARG A 51 12.76 -7.66 9.35
CA ARG A 51 11.46 -7.95 8.69
C ARG A 51 10.83 -6.75 8.00
N PHE A 52 11.28 -5.53 8.32
CA PHE A 52 10.79 -4.33 7.66
C PHE A 52 11.49 -4.09 6.32
N ILE A 53 10.67 -4.02 5.27
CA ILE A 53 11.10 -3.74 3.90
C ILE A 53 10.63 -2.33 3.55
N HIS A 54 11.60 -1.45 3.31
CA HIS A 54 11.34 -0.14 2.74
C HIS A 54 11.56 -0.20 1.21
N VAL A 55 10.50 0.02 0.44
CA VAL A 55 10.54 0.37 -0.99
C VAL A 55 10.59 1.88 -1.07
N LEU A 56 11.51 2.49 -1.81
CA LEU A 56 11.61 3.95 -1.88
C LEU A 56 10.45 4.54 -2.68
N GLY A 57 9.83 5.61 -2.17
CA GLY A 57 8.92 6.48 -2.91
C GLY A 57 9.57 7.80 -3.30
N ASN A 58 8.91 8.56 -4.18
CA ASN A 58 9.50 9.81 -4.68
C ASN A 58 9.70 10.84 -3.56
N HIS A 59 8.85 10.83 -2.52
CA HIS A 59 9.01 11.70 -1.36
C HIS A 59 10.23 11.34 -0.51
N ASP A 60 10.56 10.05 -0.40
CA ASP A 60 11.73 9.57 0.33
C ASP A 60 13.04 10.03 -0.29
N THR A 61 13.04 10.32 -1.60
CA THR A 61 14.23 10.69 -2.36
C THR A 61 14.33 12.17 -2.71
N LEU A 62 13.51 13.04 -2.10
CA LEU A 62 13.46 14.47 -2.47
C LEU A 62 14.70 15.26 -2.07
N THR A 63 15.22 15.03 -0.86
CA THR A 63 16.28 15.87 -0.30
C THR A 63 17.65 15.22 -0.35
N LEU A 64 17.74 13.95 0.02
CA LEU A 64 19.01 13.23 0.15
C LEU A 64 19.34 12.40 -1.10
N PRO A 65 20.63 12.23 -1.41
CA PRO A 65 21.06 11.29 -2.44
C PRO A 65 20.83 9.84 -1.99
N LYS A 66 20.54 8.91 -2.92
CA LYS A 66 20.22 7.51 -2.57
C LYS A 66 21.33 6.84 -1.77
N LYS A 67 22.59 7.16 -2.05
CA LYS A 67 23.74 6.66 -1.27
C LYS A 67 23.67 7.03 0.22
N GLU A 68 23.21 8.24 0.53
CA GLU A 68 23.06 8.71 1.91
C GLU A 68 21.79 8.15 2.56
N LEU A 69 20.69 8.06 1.80
CA LEU A 69 19.50 7.32 2.24
C LEU A 69 19.88 5.90 2.68
N MET A 70 20.62 5.18 1.82
CA MET A 70 21.05 3.83 2.13
C MET A 70 21.92 3.77 3.40
N SER A 71 22.80 4.73 3.65
CA SER A 71 23.61 4.72 4.88
C SER A 71 22.76 4.93 6.14
N ILE A 72 21.70 5.73 6.07
CA ILE A 72 20.74 5.85 7.18
C ILE A 72 19.97 4.53 7.38
N MET A 73 19.62 3.88 6.27
CA MET A 73 18.93 2.58 6.27
C MET A 73 19.81 1.42 6.72
N THR A 74 21.14 1.57 6.74
CA THR A 74 22.10 0.50 7.13
C THR A 74 22.05 0.04 8.57
N GLY A 75 21.30 0.73 9.44
CA GLY A 75 20.90 0.20 10.75
C GLY A 75 19.85 -0.92 10.68
N SER A 76 19.34 -1.27 9.49
CA SER A 76 18.41 -2.39 9.26
C SER A 76 19.13 -3.53 8.53
N PRO A 77 18.96 -4.81 8.94
CA PRO A 77 19.56 -5.99 8.31
C PRO A 77 19.23 -6.20 6.83
N MET A 78 18.35 -5.38 6.25
CA MET A 78 17.97 -5.42 4.83
C MET A 78 18.63 -4.32 3.98
N SER A 79 19.69 -3.68 4.48
CA SER A 79 20.42 -2.63 3.76
C SER A 79 21.44 -3.18 2.76
N GLY A 80 21.62 -2.45 1.65
CA GLY A 80 22.70 -2.73 0.70
C GLY A 80 22.47 -2.09 -0.67
N SER A 81 21.23 -2.13 -1.14
CA SER A 81 20.82 -1.55 -2.43
C SER A 81 19.32 -1.18 -2.40
N PRO A 82 18.92 -0.09 -3.08
CA PRO A 82 17.51 0.24 -3.24
C PRO A 82 16.77 -0.82 -4.09
N GLU A 83 17.50 -1.56 -4.93
CA GLU A 83 17.02 -2.70 -5.72
C GLU A 83 17.60 -4.00 -5.16
N ARG A 84 16.75 -4.97 -4.82
CA ARG A 84 17.19 -6.25 -4.22
C ARG A 84 16.16 -7.35 -4.36
N VAL A 85 16.61 -8.59 -4.18
CA VAL A 85 15.75 -9.76 -4.11
C VAL A 85 15.81 -10.38 -2.72
N ILE A 86 14.64 -10.81 -2.23
CA ILE A 86 14.50 -11.68 -1.06
C ILE A 86 13.94 -13.01 -1.56
N GLU A 87 14.70 -14.06 -1.33
CA GLU A 87 14.33 -15.43 -1.70
C GLU A 87 13.63 -16.12 -0.53
N THR A 88 12.52 -16.77 -0.83
CA THR A 88 11.84 -17.70 0.07
C THR A 88 11.62 -19.03 -0.66
N GLU A 89 11.17 -20.06 0.06
CA GLU A 89 10.82 -21.32 -0.57
C GLU A 89 9.68 -21.18 -1.59
N LEU A 90 8.73 -20.27 -1.32
CA LEU A 90 7.46 -20.13 -2.03
C LEU A 90 7.43 -18.96 -3.03
N ALA A 91 8.30 -17.97 -2.87
CA ALA A 91 8.27 -16.74 -3.65
C ALA A 91 9.65 -16.10 -3.81
N ARG A 92 9.85 -15.45 -4.96
CA ARG A 92 10.88 -14.43 -5.16
C ARG A 92 10.24 -13.05 -4.95
N ILE A 93 10.71 -12.33 -3.95
CA ILE A 93 10.26 -10.97 -3.64
C ILE A 93 11.29 -9.99 -4.20
N ILE A 94 10.90 -9.19 -5.18
CA ILE A 94 11.74 -8.21 -5.87
C ILE A 94 11.37 -6.82 -5.37
N ILE A 95 12.33 -6.12 -4.80
CA ILE A 95 12.21 -4.71 -4.41
C ILE A 95 12.82 -3.89 -5.54
N LEU A 96 12.01 -3.04 -6.16
CA LEU A 96 12.37 -2.28 -7.35
C LEU A 96 12.29 -0.78 -7.05
N ASP A 97 13.37 -0.06 -7.33
CA ASP A 97 13.45 1.37 -7.10
C ASP A 97 13.10 2.13 -8.37
N THR A 98 11.92 2.75 -8.35
CA THR A 98 11.39 3.50 -9.48
C THR A 98 11.58 5.01 -9.33
N THR A 99 12.31 5.45 -8.31
CA THR A 99 12.38 6.86 -7.93
C THR A 99 13.44 7.63 -8.71
N LYS A 100 13.17 8.92 -8.93
CA LYS A 100 14.15 9.90 -9.43
C LYS A 100 14.80 10.57 -8.23
N GLU A 101 16.12 10.45 -8.12
CA GLU A 101 16.88 11.04 -7.03
C GLU A 101 16.79 12.59 -7.08
N ARG A 102 16.40 13.20 -5.96
CA ARG A 102 16.34 14.66 -5.74
C ARG A 102 15.49 15.42 -6.76
N SER A 103 14.42 14.79 -7.22
CA SER A 103 13.50 15.33 -8.23
C SER A 103 12.25 15.95 -7.61
N TRP A 104 12.26 17.27 -7.44
CA TRP A 104 11.13 18.02 -6.84
C TRP A 104 9.95 18.27 -7.77
N TYR A 105 10.21 18.35 -9.08
CA TYR A 105 9.23 18.77 -10.08
C TYR A 105 8.82 17.64 -11.04
N ASP A 106 9.38 16.45 -10.83
CA ASP A 106 9.05 15.25 -11.57
C ASP A 106 8.99 14.06 -10.60
N TRP A 107 7.76 13.76 -10.17
CA TRP A 107 7.40 12.65 -9.29
C TRP A 107 6.92 11.43 -10.09
N GLY A 108 7.29 11.33 -11.37
CA GLY A 108 7.05 10.14 -12.16
C GLY A 108 8.11 9.06 -11.93
N GLY A 109 7.75 7.81 -12.19
CA GLY A 109 8.68 6.68 -12.04
C GLY A 109 9.63 6.56 -13.23
N THR A 110 10.84 6.07 -12.98
CA THR A 110 11.83 5.74 -14.01
C THR A 110 12.64 4.50 -13.61
N LEU A 111 13.31 3.87 -14.58
CA LEU A 111 14.28 2.81 -14.36
C LEU A 111 15.48 3.06 -15.26
N THR A 112 16.66 2.61 -14.82
CA THR A 112 17.85 2.59 -15.68
C THR A 112 17.80 1.38 -16.61
N ALA A 113 18.64 1.34 -17.64
CA ALA A 113 18.78 0.16 -18.49
C ALA A 113 19.22 -1.06 -17.66
N ASP A 114 20.24 -0.89 -16.80
CA ASP A 114 20.74 -1.93 -15.90
C ASP A 114 19.63 -2.46 -14.96
N SER A 115 18.79 -1.57 -14.42
CA SER A 115 17.65 -1.94 -13.57
C SER A 115 16.58 -2.74 -14.34
N LEU A 116 16.34 -2.41 -15.62
CA LEU A 116 15.42 -3.14 -16.48
C LEU A 116 15.96 -4.53 -16.82
N ASP A 117 17.22 -4.63 -17.23
CA ASP A 117 17.88 -5.89 -17.57
C ASP A 117 17.94 -6.81 -16.34
N TRP A 118 18.27 -6.25 -15.18
CA TRP A 118 18.26 -6.97 -13.90
C TRP A 118 16.86 -7.46 -13.54
N LEU A 119 15.84 -6.61 -13.66
CA LEU A 119 14.46 -7.02 -13.39
C LEU A 119 14.02 -8.17 -14.32
N GLU A 120 14.36 -8.07 -15.60
CA GLU A 120 14.07 -9.12 -16.58
C GLU A 120 14.72 -10.45 -16.20
N GLU A 121 15.99 -10.42 -15.82
CA GLU A 121 16.68 -11.61 -15.32
C GLU A 121 15.98 -12.18 -14.08
N MET A 122 15.64 -11.34 -13.10
CA MET A 122 15.01 -11.80 -11.86
C MET A 122 13.62 -12.39 -12.11
N VAL A 123 12.83 -11.82 -13.01
CA VAL A 123 11.51 -12.35 -13.38
C VAL A 123 11.65 -13.67 -14.14
N HIS A 124 12.48 -13.72 -15.17
CA HIS A 124 12.55 -14.87 -16.09
C HIS A 124 13.31 -16.08 -15.52
N THR A 125 14.27 -15.88 -14.62
CA THR A 125 15.00 -16.98 -13.98
C THR A 125 14.25 -17.61 -12.79
N THR A 126 13.11 -17.05 -12.37
CA THR A 126 12.34 -17.59 -11.23
C THR A 126 11.67 -18.91 -11.60
N GLU A 127 11.97 -19.97 -10.85
CA GLU A 127 11.32 -21.29 -10.98
C GLU A 127 9.80 -21.17 -11.02
N ARG A 128 9.15 -21.88 -11.96
CA ARG A 128 7.69 -21.78 -12.23
C ARG A 128 6.79 -21.97 -11.00
N ARG A 129 7.24 -22.76 -10.01
CA ARG A 129 6.48 -23.06 -8.79
C ARG A 129 6.51 -21.92 -7.77
N ARG A 130 7.48 -21.00 -7.86
CA ARG A 130 7.57 -19.84 -6.97
C ARG A 130 6.72 -18.70 -7.50
N ALA A 131 6.05 -18.00 -6.59
CA ALA A 131 5.43 -16.72 -6.93
C ALA A 131 6.51 -15.66 -7.20
N VAL A 132 6.18 -14.67 -8.03
CA VAL A 132 6.99 -13.46 -8.20
C VAL A 132 6.20 -12.28 -7.66
N PHE A 133 6.75 -11.63 -6.64
CA PHE A 133 6.17 -10.42 -6.05
C PHE A 133 7.12 -9.25 -6.29
N VAL A 134 6.72 -8.33 -7.16
CA VAL A 134 7.47 -7.09 -7.40
C VAL A 134 6.84 -5.99 -6.56
N PHE A 135 7.64 -5.31 -5.74
CA PHE A 135 7.22 -4.15 -4.98
C PHE A 135 7.98 -2.92 -5.49
N ALA A 136 7.23 -1.98 -6.05
CA ALA A 136 7.75 -0.71 -6.55
C ALA A 136 6.80 0.42 -6.13
N HIS A 137 7.30 1.63 -5.90
CA HIS A 137 6.40 2.72 -5.51
C HIS A 137 5.45 3.15 -6.65
N HIS A 138 5.99 3.41 -7.84
CA HIS A 138 5.19 3.87 -8.98
C HIS A 138 4.52 2.68 -9.70
N PRO A 139 3.24 2.80 -10.10
CA PRO A 139 2.59 1.74 -10.87
C PRO A 139 3.11 1.66 -12.30
N VAL A 140 2.92 0.51 -12.92
CA VAL A 140 3.12 0.33 -14.37
C VAL A 140 2.10 1.19 -15.12
N TYR A 141 2.52 1.88 -16.18
CA TYR A 141 1.62 2.72 -16.97
C TYR A 141 0.41 1.93 -17.51
N LEU A 142 -0.78 2.52 -17.43
CA LEU A 142 -2.07 1.96 -17.88
C LEU A 142 -2.54 0.66 -17.20
N THR A 143 -2.02 0.29 -16.03
CA THR A 143 -2.46 -0.93 -15.33
C THR A 143 -3.45 -0.67 -14.20
N THR A 144 -3.23 0.37 -13.39
CA THR A 144 -4.04 0.66 -12.19
C THR A 144 -4.68 2.05 -12.22
N ALA A 145 -5.57 2.33 -11.27
CA ALA A 145 -6.22 3.64 -11.16
C ALA A 145 -5.23 4.80 -11.20
N ARG A 146 -5.46 5.76 -12.12
CA ARG A 146 -4.67 6.97 -12.39
C ARG A 146 -3.29 6.75 -13.01
N SER A 147 -2.88 5.51 -13.28
CA SER A 147 -1.60 5.21 -13.94
C SER A 147 -1.48 5.70 -15.39
N ASN A 148 -2.55 6.24 -15.97
CA ASN A 148 -2.56 6.88 -17.28
C ASN A 148 -2.24 8.39 -17.24
N LYS A 149 -2.11 8.98 -16.05
CA LYS A 149 -1.88 10.41 -15.87
C LYS A 149 -0.38 10.72 -15.85
N ARG A 150 -0.04 11.95 -16.25
CA ARG A 150 1.34 12.46 -16.21
C ARG A 150 1.93 12.32 -14.81
N MET A 151 3.14 11.77 -14.72
CA MET A 151 3.88 11.51 -13.46
C MET A 151 3.15 10.61 -12.46
N GLN A 152 2.17 9.82 -12.88
CA GLN A 152 1.40 8.92 -11.99
C GLN A 152 1.71 7.44 -12.25
N ALA A 153 2.81 7.17 -12.95
CA ALA A 153 3.30 5.85 -13.30
C ALA A 153 4.79 5.91 -13.65
N ILE A 154 5.38 4.73 -13.81
CA ILE A 154 6.67 4.53 -14.48
C ILE A 154 6.57 5.01 -15.93
N ASP A 155 7.62 5.67 -16.43
CA ASP A 155 7.70 6.21 -17.79
C ASP A 155 7.25 5.17 -18.85
N PRO A 156 6.20 5.46 -19.63
CA PRO A 156 5.68 4.54 -20.64
C PRO A 156 6.65 4.25 -21.79
N ALA A 157 7.72 5.04 -21.96
CA ALA A 157 8.77 4.74 -22.92
C ALA A 157 9.60 3.50 -22.53
N LEU A 158 9.58 3.10 -21.26
CA LEU A 158 10.27 1.91 -20.76
C LEU A 158 9.46 0.65 -21.08
N SER A 159 10.12 -0.38 -21.58
CA SER A 159 9.50 -1.64 -22.02
C SER A 159 9.14 -2.58 -20.85
N LEU A 160 8.68 -2.03 -19.72
CA LEU A 160 8.43 -2.80 -18.50
C LEU A 160 7.35 -3.87 -18.70
N ARG A 161 6.27 -3.57 -19.45
CA ARG A 161 5.22 -4.55 -19.76
C ARG A 161 5.73 -5.76 -20.56
N ASN A 162 6.77 -5.58 -21.37
CA ASN A 162 7.39 -6.69 -22.11
C ASN A 162 8.20 -7.59 -21.16
N ILE A 163 8.88 -7.00 -20.19
CA ILE A 163 9.63 -7.70 -19.14
C ILE A 163 8.68 -8.49 -18.22
N LEU A 164 7.55 -7.88 -17.85
CA LEU A 164 6.46 -8.55 -17.14
C LEU A 164 5.68 -9.51 -18.07
N GLY A 165 6.34 -10.09 -19.08
CA GLY A 165 5.75 -11.02 -20.03
C GLY A 165 5.08 -12.21 -19.35
N LYS A 166 4.38 -13.03 -20.16
CA LYS A 166 3.45 -14.10 -19.74
C LYS A 166 4.12 -15.27 -19.01
N ARG A 167 4.81 -15.00 -17.91
CA ARG A 167 5.36 -15.99 -17.00
C ARG A 167 4.21 -16.79 -16.38
N PRO A 168 4.26 -18.12 -16.42
CA PRO A 168 3.26 -18.94 -15.75
C PRO A 168 3.47 -18.92 -14.23
N GLY A 169 2.38 -19.15 -13.49
CA GLY A 169 2.38 -19.09 -12.02
C GLY A 169 1.81 -17.77 -11.50
N LEU A 170 1.94 -17.55 -10.19
CA LEU A 170 1.45 -16.33 -9.55
C LEU A 170 2.48 -15.21 -9.71
N ASN A 171 2.09 -14.12 -10.38
CA ASN A 171 2.89 -12.92 -10.52
C ASN A 171 2.08 -11.71 -10.06
N VAL A 172 2.65 -10.90 -9.16
CA VAL A 172 1.97 -9.73 -8.60
C VAL A 172 2.92 -8.54 -8.58
N PHE A 173 2.47 -7.42 -9.12
CA PHE A 173 3.16 -6.13 -9.08
C PHE A 173 2.42 -5.21 -8.12
N PHE A 174 3.04 -4.93 -6.97
CA PHE A 174 2.52 -4.04 -5.94
C PHE A 174 3.02 -2.62 -6.16
N SER A 175 2.12 -1.64 -5.99
CA SER A 175 2.41 -0.22 -6.14
C SER A 175 1.65 0.68 -5.16
N GLY A 176 2.16 1.90 -4.98
CA GLY A 176 1.57 2.97 -4.20
C GLY A 176 1.27 4.19 -5.08
N HIS A 177 1.83 5.34 -4.70
CA HIS A 177 1.90 6.61 -5.44
C HIS A 177 0.59 7.36 -5.74
N ASN A 178 -0.44 6.66 -6.19
CA ASN A 178 -1.65 7.31 -6.72
C ASN A 178 -2.76 7.50 -5.67
N HIS A 179 -2.51 7.07 -4.43
CA HIS A 179 -3.38 7.24 -3.26
C HIS A 179 -4.79 6.66 -3.46
N VAL A 180 -4.88 5.55 -4.20
CA VAL A 180 -6.14 4.86 -4.52
C VAL A 180 -5.90 3.36 -4.54
N HIS A 181 -6.79 2.61 -3.89
CA HIS A 181 -6.82 1.16 -4.01
C HIS A 181 -7.30 0.75 -5.41
N SER A 182 -6.54 -0.11 -6.10
CA SER A 182 -6.90 -0.63 -7.42
C SER A 182 -6.29 -2.01 -7.58
N ILE A 183 -7.05 -3.00 -8.01
CA ILE A 183 -6.52 -4.31 -8.38
C ILE A 183 -6.97 -4.59 -9.81
N VAL A 184 -6.02 -4.84 -10.70
CA VAL A 184 -6.28 -5.14 -12.11
C VAL A 184 -5.49 -6.38 -12.49
N ARG A 185 -6.12 -7.28 -13.22
CA ARG A 185 -5.43 -8.42 -13.84
C ARG A 185 -5.14 -8.10 -15.30
N GLU A 186 -3.88 -8.21 -15.68
CA GLU A 186 -3.43 -8.10 -17.05
C GLU A 186 -2.62 -9.35 -17.40
N ASP A 187 -3.10 -10.14 -18.36
CA ASP A 187 -2.52 -11.44 -18.70
C ASP A 187 -2.27 -12.34 -17.47
N ALA A 188 -0.98 -12.61 -17.18
CA ALA A 188 -0.51 -13.45 -16.09
C ALA A 188 -0.11 -12.66 -14.82
N TRP A 189 -0.37 -11.36 -14.79
CA TRP A 189 0.00 -10.46 -13.70
C TRP A 189 -1.22 -9.86 -13.02
N TYR A 190 -1.14 -9.79 -11.70
CA TYR A 190 -2.01 -8.94 -10.89
C TYR A 190 -1.26 -7.66 -10.56
N HIS A 191 -1.84 -6.52 -10.91
CA HIS A 191 -1.36 -5.20 -10.51
C HIS A 191 -2.17 -4.74 -9.30
N VAL A 192 -1.52 -4.65 -8.15
CA VAL A 192 -2.14 -4.28 -6.87
C VAL A 192 -1.62 -2.91 -6.46
N GLN A 193 -2.45 -1.89 -6.57
CA GLN A 193 -2.19 -0.55 -6.06
C GLN A 193 -2.82 -0.40 -4.67
N THR A 194 -2.05 0.13 -3.72
CA THR A 194 -2.53 0.48 -2.39
C THR A 194 -2.63 1.99 -2.24
N ALA A 195 -3.71 2.47 -1.62
CA ALA A 195 -3.82 3.85 -1.19
C ALA A 195 -2.87 4.13 -0.02
N ALA A 196 -2.54 5.40 0.21
CA ALA A 196 -1.81 5.79 1.40
C ALA A 196 -2.66 5.52 2.64
N VAL A 197 -1.99 5.10 3.72
CA VAL A 197 -2.64 4.88 5.01
C VAL A 197 -3.29 6.16 5.55
N LEU A 198 -2.76 7.33 5.19
CA LEU A 198 -3.31 8.62 5.59
C LEU A 198 -4.65 8.94 4.89
N ASP A 199 -4.90 8.39 3.69
CA ASP A 199 -6.17 8.61 2.98
C ASP A 199 -7.28 7.68 3.44
N THR A 200 -6.93 6.44 3.80
CA THR A 200 -7.91 5.36 3.98
C THR A 200 -7.88 4.71 5.36
N LEU A 201 -6.85 4.97 6.18
CA LEU A 201 -6.59 4.24 7.43
C LEU A 201 -6.59 2.73 7.25
N THR A 202 -6.08 2.24 6.12
CA THR A 202 -5.97 0.80 5.86
C THR A 202 -4.58 0.45 5.36
N TYR A 203 -4.19 -0.81 5.59
CA TYR A 203 -3.07 -1.47 4.92
C TYR A 203 -3.56 -2.80 4.32
N ARG A 204 -2.72 -3.44 3.51
CA ARG A 204 -3.03 -4.74 2.91
C ARG A 204 -2.35 -5.87 3.70
N LEU A 205 -3.11 -6.89 4.07
CA LEU A 205 -2.54 -8.17 4.49
C LEU A 205 -2.52 -9.10 3.28
N ILE A 206 -1.36 -9.67 2.99
CA ILE A 206 -1.10 -10.58 1.87
C ILE A 206 -0.69 -11.92 2.47
N GLU A 207 -1.35 -13.00 2.05
CA GLU A 207 -1.07 -14.35 2.53
C GLU A 207 -0.80 -15.24 1.31
N TRP A 208 0.32 -15.97 1.33
CA TRP A 208 0.73 -16.92 0.29
C TRP A 208 1.33 -18.17 0.92
N ASP A 209 0.64 -19.31 0.81
CA ASP A 209 1.07 -20.59 1.37
C ASP A 209 1.65 -21.57 0.33
N GLY A 210 1.78 -21.13 -0.93
CA GLY A 210 2.20 -21.97 -2.06
C GLY A 210 1.05 -22.53 -2.90
N LEU A 211 -0.18 -22.49 -2.37
CA LEU A 211 -1.41 -22.98 -3.01
C LEU A 211 -2.47 -21.88 -3.10
N HIS A 212 -2.65 -21.10 -2.04
CA HIS A 212 -3.63 -20.05 -1.91
C HIS A 212 -2.96 -18.70 -1.77
N PHE A 213 -3.38 -17.76 -2.62
CA PHE A 213 -3.02 -16.36 -2.51
C PHE A 213 -4.25 -15.58 -2.08
N SER A 214 -4.13 -14.81 -1.00
CA SER A 214 -5.19 -13.90 -0.58
C SER A 214 -4.64 -12.51 -0.28
N ILE A 215 -5.51 -11.52 -0.48
CA ILE A 215 -5.21 -10.13 -0.18
C ILE A 215 -6.46 -9.47 0.40
N LYS A 216 -6.31 -8.80 1.55
CA LYS A 216 -7.41 -8.10 2.21
C LYS A 216 -6.97 -6.75 2.76
N LEU A 217 -7.93 -5.83 2.89
CA LEU A 217 -7.71 -4.56 3.57
C LEU A 217 -7.93 -4.74 5.07
N VAL A 218 -7.01 -4.22 5.88
CA VAL A 218 -7.06 -4.24 7.34
C VAL A 218 -7.01 -2.81 7.86
N PRO A 219 -7.90 -2.43 8.80
CA PRO A 219 -7.82 -1.13 9.46
C PRO A 219 -6.48 -0.91 10.18
N ALA A 220 -5.86 0.25 9.93
CA ALA A 220 -4.59 0.67 10.53
C ALA A 220 -4.77 1.46 11.83
N GLY A 221 -5.98 1.53 12.37
CA GLY A 221 -6.28 2.30 13.58
C GLY A 221 -7.78 2.51 13.79
N PRO A 222 -8.18 3.06 14.94
CA PRO A 222 -9.55 3.48 15.16
C PRO A 222 -9.90 4.64 14.23
N ALA A 223 -11.18 4.74 13.84
CA ALA A 223 -11.68 5.83 12.98
C ALA A 223 -11.36 7.23 13.54
N SER A 224 -11.26 7.37 14.88
CA SER A 224 -10.89 8.63 15.53
C SER A 224 -9.55 9.18 15.08
N LEU A 225 -8.60 8.33 14.67
CA LEU A 225 -7.28 8.74 14.18
C LEU A 225 -7.39 9.59 12.90
N PHE A 226 -8.47 9.42 12.14
CA PHE A 226 -8.70 10.20 10.92
C PHE A 226 -8.89 11.68 11.21
N HIS A 227 -9.56 12.02 12.32
CA HIS A 227 -9.72 13.42 12.73
C HIS A 227 -8.38 14.09 13.01
N ASP A 228 -7.43 13.35 13.60
CA ASP A 228 -6.09 13.86 13.84
C ASP A 228 -5.32 14.03 12.53
N ILE A 229 -5.44 13.08 11.59
CA ILE A 229 -4.89 13.19 10.24
C ILE A 229 -5.40 14.44 9.52
N LEU A 230 -6.70 14.72 9.58
CA LEU A 230 -7.30 15.92 8.98
C LEU A 230 -6.76 17.24 9.58
N ARG A 231 -6.33 17.23 10.84
CA ARG A 231 -5.78 18.41 11.51
C ARG A 231 -4.37 18.73 11.02
N PHE A 232 -3.50 17.73 10.86
CA PHE A 232 -2.11 17.98 10.45
C PHE A 232 -1.87 17.89 8.95
N SER A 233 -2.62 17.09 8.19
CA SER A 233 -2.45 16.90 6.74
C SER A 233 -2.48 18.19 5.93
N ARG A 234 -3.25 19.19 6.35
CA ARG A 234 -3.28 20.52 5.71
C ARG A 234 -1.95 21.29 5.79
N HIS A 235 -1.05 20.86 6.66
CA HIS A 235 0.27 21.45 6.89
C HIS A 235 1.41 20.60 6.31
N ILE A 236 1.09 19.45 5.68
CA ILE A 236 2.09 18.63 4.99
C ILE A 236 2.27 19.20 3.58
N ARG A 237 3.46 19.70 3.29
CA ARG A 237 3.79 20.24 1.97
C ARG A 237 3.77 19.11 0.93
N GLY A 238 3.12 19.36 -0.21
CA GLY A 238 3.06 18.41 -1.32
C GLY A 238 2.06 17.27 -1.15
N PHE A 239 1.43 17.14 0.02
CA PHE A 239 0.41 16.13 0.29
C PHE A 239 -1.00 16.72 0.21
N SER A 240 -1.92 15.99 -0.40
CA SER A 240 -3.34 16.32 -0.36
C SER A 240 -4.19 15.07 -0.22
N LEU A 241 -5.05 15.03 0.81
CA LEU A 241 -5.99 13.94 0.99
C LEU A 241 -6.90 13.79 -0.24
N VAL A 242 -7.00 12.58 -0.77
CA VAL A 242 -7.91 12.25 -1.85
C VAL A 242 -9.34 12.22 -1.30
N GLY A 243 -10.25 13.00 -1.90
CA GLY A 243 -11.68 12.93 -1.55
C GLY A 243 -12.14 13.85 -0.42
N LYS A 244 -11.52 15.02 -0.23
CA LYS A 244 -11.89 16.06 0.76
C LYS A 244 -13.41 16.31 0.94
N ASN A 245 -14.23 16.07 -0.10
CA ASN A 245 -15.68 16.30 -0.08
C ASN A 245 -16.54 15.06 0.27
N ARG A 246 -16.01 13.83 0.26
CA ARG A 246 -16.76 12.62 0.66
C ARG A 246 -16.80 12.40 2.17
N LEU A 247 -15.92 13.10 2.90
CA LEU A 247 -15.64 12.89 4.32
C LEU A 247 -16.54 13.69 5.26
N ALA A 248 -17.36 14.62 4.73
CA ALA A 248 -18.35 15.35 5.51
C ALA A 248 -19.62 14.53 5.82
N LEU A 249 -19.78 13.35 5.19
CA LEU A 249 -21.03 12.60 5.20
C LEU A 249 -20.77 11.10 5.44
N GLY A 250 -20.29 10.70 6.62
CA GLY A 250 -20.49 9.36 7.22
C GLY A 250 -20.20 8.06 6.41
N ALA A 251 -19.76 8.13 5.15
CA ALA A 251 -19.82 7.03 4.17
C ALA A 251 -18.50 6.25 4.10
N TRP A 252 -17.87 6.04 5.25
CA TRP A 252 -16.68 5.20 5.39
C TRP A 252 -17.00 3.73 5.11
N TRP A 253 -18.24 3.30 5.40
CA TRP A 253 -18.68 1.91 5.24
C TRP A 253 -19.08 1.56 3.79
N ASP A 254 -19.70 2.47 3.03
CA ASP A 254 -20.12 2.19 1.65
C ASP A 254 -18.95 2.02 0.67
N THR A 255 -17.80 2.64 0.97
CA THR A 255 -16.59 2.45 0.17
C THR A 255 -15.92 1.10 0.48
N PHE A 256 -16.17 0.53 1.67
CA PHE A 256 -15.72 -0.80 2.06
C PHE A 256 -16.47 -1.88 1.25
N LEU A 257 -17.78 -1.70 1.04
CA LEU A 257 -18.64 -2.61 0.26
C LEU A 257 -18.40 -2.55 -1.26
N MET A 258 -18.00 -1.39 -1.81
CA MET A 258 -17.74 -1.26 -3.25
C MET A 258 -16.48 -2.00 -3.72
N VAL A 259 -15.50 -2.26 -2.84
CA VAL A 259 -14.26 -2.97 -3.21
C VAL A 259 -14.40 -4.49 -3.10
N GLU A 260 -15.34 -5.00 -2.30
CA GLU A 260 -15.64 -6.45 -2.25
C GLU A 260 -16.31 -6.94 -3.55
N HIS A 261 -17.19 -6.13 -4.14
CA HIS A 261 -18.07 -6.60 -5.22
C HIS A 261 -17.40 -6.81 -6.59
N GLU A 262 -16.17 -6.34 -6.81
CA GLU A 262 -15.45 -6.51 -8.09
C GLU A 262 -14.29 -7.53 -8.00
N VAL A 263 -13.88 -7.94 -6.80
CA VAL A 263 -12.78 -8.91 -6.58
C VAL A 263 -13.30 -10.33 -6.28
N GLU A 264 -14.53 -10.49 -5.79
CA GLU A 264 -15.08 -11.80 -5.37
C GLU A 264 -15.25 -12.84 -6.49
N ARG A 265 -15.28 -12.46 -7.78
CA ARG A 265 -15.52 -13.44 -8.85
C ARG A 265 -14.29 -14.21 -9.33
N SER A 266 -13.08 -13.84 -8.90
CA SER A 266 -11.84 -14.44 -9.44
C SER A 266 -10.98 -15.19 -8.42
N ILE A 267 -11.26 -15.09 -7.12
CA ILE A 267 -10.44 -15.70 -6.05
C ILE A 267 -11.31 -16.49 -5.05
N LEU A 268 -12.15 -17.39 -5.54
CA LEU A 268 -12.82 -18.36 -4.69
C LEU A 268 -12.72 -19.75 -5.32
N SER A 269 -11.96 -20.65 -4.69
CA SER A 269 -12.29 -22.07 -4.72
C SER A 269 -12.48 -22.59 -3.29
N LEU A 270 -13.76 -22.86 -3.00
CA LEU A 270 -14.29 -23.94 -2.15
C LEU A 270 -14.17 -23.81 -0.62
N ASN A 271 -15.35 -23.57 -0.03
CA ASN A 271 -15.80 -23.94 1.31
C ASN A 271 -15.04 -23.39 2.53
N THR A 272 -15.59 -22.34 3.15
CA THR A 272 -16.08 -22.38 4.54
C THR A 272 -16.75 -21.06 4.91
N VAL A 273 -18.09 -21.06 4.95
CA VAL A 273 -18.90 -20.03 5.61
C VAL A 273 -18.93 -20.37 7.11
N SER A 274 -18.56 -19.42 7.99
CA SER A 274 -19.19 -19.22 9.32
C SER A 274 -18.41 -18.34 10.32
N ALA A 275 -17.20 -17.86 10.02
CA ALA A 275 -16.43 -17.04 10.97
C ALA A 275 -16.55 -15.51 10.75
N SER A 276 -16.78 -15.05 9.51
CA SER A 276 -16.78 -13.61 9.18
C SER A 276 -18.03 -12.86 9.65
N THR A 277 -19.20 -13.52 9.67
CA THR A 277 -20.48 -12.89 10.01
C THR A 277 -20.52 -12.44 11.47
N ARG A 278 -19.95 -13.23 12.40
CA ARG A 278 -19.97 -12.91 13.84
C ARG A 278 -19.11 -11.72 14.23
N LEU A 279 -18.05 -11.41 13.46
CA LEU A 279 -17.20 -10.25 13.71
C LEU A 279 -17.85 -8.97 13.20
N ALA A 280 -18.53 -9.04 12.05
CA ALA A 280 -19.30 -7.92 11.51
C ALA A 280 -20.48 -7.55 12.43
N ASP A 281 -21.22 -8.55 12.92
CA ASP A 281 -22.36 -8.34 13.83
C ASP A 281 -21.93 -7.74 15.18
N ALA A 282 -20.78 -8.16 15.72
CA ALA A 282 -20.24 -7.64 16.98
C ALA A 282 -19.78 -6.17 16.86
N LEU A 283 -19.15 -5.81 15.73
CA LEU A 283 -18.69 -4.44 15.46
C LEU A 283 -19.86 -3.49 15.14
N ALA A 284 -20.92 -3.98 14.50
CA ALA A 284 -22.15 -3.23 14.27
C ALA A 284 -22.89 -2.92 15.57
N ALA A 285 -23.00 -3.90 16.49
CA ALA A 285 -23.64 -3.71 17.78
C ALA A 285 -22.90 -2.70 18.69
N GLU A 286 -21.56 -2.70 18.66
CA GLU A 286 -20.75 -1.73 19.40
C GLU A 286 -20.93 -0.30 18.84
N PHE A 287 -21.13 -0.18 17.53
CA PHE A 287 -21.37 1.09 16.85
C PHE A 287 -22.74 1.71 17.16
N GLU A 288 -23.83 0.93 17.16
CA GLU A 288 -25.18 1.44 17.51
C GLU A 288 -25.29 1.93 18.96
N SER A 289 -24.48 1.36 19.86
CA SER A 289 -24.44 1.71 21.27
C SER A 289 -23.75 3.06 21.55
N THR A 290 -22.99 3.59 20.59
CA THR A 290 -22.18 4.82 20.75
C THR A 290 -22.73 6.03 20.00
N MET A 291 -23.83 5.87 19.27
CA MET A 291 -24.47 6.97 18.52
C MET A 291 -25.36 7.85 19.39
N THR A 292 -25.31 9.17 19.15
CA THR A 292 -26.23 10.14 19.75
C THR A 292 -27.60 10.08 19.06
N ASP A 293 -28.66 10.54 19.74
CA ASP A 293 -30.03 10.45 19.21
C ASP A 293 -30.22 11.21 17.89
N ASP A 294 -29.46 12.28 17.65
CA ASP A 294 -29.42 12.99 16.37
C ASP A 294 -28.83 12.14 15.22
N GLN A 295 -27.88 11.23 15.53
CA GLN A 295 -27.30 10.32 14.54
C GLN A 295 -28.25 9.16 14.22
N ARG A 296 -29.07 8.72 15.18
CA ARG A 296 -30.13 7.71 14.95
C ARG A 296 -31.24 8.24 14.05
N ALA A 297 -31.61 9.51 14.17
CA ALA A 297 -32.65 10.13 13.35
C ALA A 297 -32.29 10.17 11.85
N VAL A 298 -31.00 10.31 11.50
CA VAL A 298 -30.52 10.28 10.12
C VAL A 298 -30.58 8.86 9.54
N SER A 299 -30.29 7.83 10.33
CA SER A 299 -30.35 6.43 9.90
C SER A 299 -31.78 6.00 9.50
N VAL A 300 -32.79 6.37 10.29
CA VAL A 300 -34.20 6.01 10.02
C VAL A 300 -34.72 6.66 8.73
N ALA A 301 -34.21 7.85 8.37
CA ALA A 301 -34.61 8.51 7.13
C ALA A 301 -34.13 7.78 5.86
N PHE A 302 -33.00 7.06 5.91
CA PHE A 302 -32.43 6.38 4.75
C PHE A 302 -33.09 5.02 4.44
N ASP A 303 -33.64 4.31 5.42
CA ASP A 303 -34.35 3.05 5.17
C ASP A 303 -35.66 3.26 4.39
N SER A 304 -36.25 4.45 4.48
CA SER A 304 -37.46 4.81 3.71
C SER A 304 -37.21 5.04 2.21
N LEU A 305 -35.95 5.10 1.77
CA LEU A 305 -35.54 5.31 0.38
C LEU A 305 -35.13 4.00 -0.34
N ARG A 306 -35.20 2.84 0.32
CA ARG A 306 -34.88 1.52 -0.25
C ARG A 306 -36.08 0.72 -0.78
N MET A 307 -37.29 1.29 -0.78
CA MET A 307 -38.42 0.72 -1.50
C MET A 307 -38.98 1.74 -2.49
N GLY A 308 -38.45 1.68 -3.73
CA GLY A 308 -38.89 2.44 -4.90
C GLY A 308 -38.22 1.87 -6.15
#